data_AF-A0A7X6ZWW1-F1
#
_entry.id   AF-A0A7X6ZWW1-F1
#
_cell.length_a   1.000
_cell.length_b   1.000
_cell.length_c   1.000
_cell.angle_alpha   90.00
_cell.angle_beta   90.00
_cell.angle_gamma   90.00
#
_symmetry.space_group_name_H-M   'P 1'
#
loop_
_entity.id
_entity.type
_entity.pdbx_description
1 polymer ?
#
loop_
_entity_poly.entity_id
_entity_poly.type
_entity_poly.pdbx_seq_one_letter_code
_entity_poly.pdbx_strand_id
1 'polypeptide(L)' 'MRLSVTEYAKQLGVTRQAVLLQIKEKRLPNNVKSEKIGNTYSLTVGGQKKNKNASNKLQSK' A
#
# COMPACT_ATOMS: atom_id res chain seq x y z
N MET A 1 4.66 -4.70 7.64
CA MET A 1 5.04 -5.42 6.42
C MET A 1 5.83 -4.47 5.54
N ARG A 2 7.01 -4.86 5.04
CA ARG A 2 7.84 -4.04 4.16
C ARG A 2 7.59 -4.46 2.71
N LEU A 3 7.37 -3.48 1.84
CA LEU A 3 7.03 -3.66 0.43
C LEU A 3 7.90 -2.77 -0.45
N SER A 4 8.14 -3.19 -1.68
CA SER A 4 8.61 -2.31 -2.74
C SER A 4 7.48 -1.40 -3.24
N VAL A 5 7.84 -0.28 -3.89
CA VAL A 5 6.85 0.60 -4.56
C VAL A 5 5.95 -0.18 -5.51
N THR A 6 6.51 -1.14 -6.24
CA THR A 6 5.78 -1.95 -7.23
C THR A 6 4.77 -2.87 -6.58
N GLU A 7 5.13 -3.54 -5.48
CA GLU A 7 4.20 -4.42 -4.76
C GLU A 7 3.08 -3.63 -4.09
N TYR A 8 3.41 -2.49 -3.49
CA TYR A 8 2.42 -1.61 -2.90
C TYR A 8 1.45 -1.04 -3.95
N ALA A 9 1.97 -0.66 -5.12
CA ALA A 9 1.14 -0.23 -6.25
C ALA A 9 0.17 -1.32 -6.71
N LYS A 10 0.64 -2.57 -6.80
CA LYS A 10 -0.20 -3.73 -7.13
C LYS A 10 -1.30 -3.95 -6.09
N GLN A 11 -1.00 -3.82 -4.79
CA GLN A 11 -2.01 -3.97 -3.73
C GLN A 11 -3.11 -2.92 -3.80
N LEU A 12 -2.76 -1.69 -4.22
CA LEU A 12 -3.71 -0.59 -4.38
C LEU A 12 -4.42 -0.58 -5.74
N GLY A 13 -3.98 -1.41 -6.70
CA GLY A 13 -4.49 -1.36 -8.07
C GLY A 13 -4.12 -0.07 -8.82
N VAL A 14 -2.98 0.56 -8.48
CA VAL A 14 -2.52 1.82 -9.09
C VAL A 14 -1.17 1.64 -9.79
N THR A 15 -0.72 2.66 -10.52
CA THR A 15 0.59 2.64 -11.18
C THR A 15 1.73 2.92 -10.19
N ARG A 16 2.93 2.42 -10.49
CA ARG A 16 4.15 2.73 -9.73
C ARG A 16 4.41 4.24 -9.64
N GLN A 17 4.14 4.97 -10.71
CA GLN A 17 4.33 6.42 -10.76
C GLN A 17 3.39 7.16 -9.82
N ALA A 18 2.13 6.71 -9.70
CA ALA A 18 1.19 7.28 -8.74
C ALA A 18 1.69 7.16 -7.30
N VAL A 19 2.27 6.01 -6.93
CA VAL A 19 2.86 5.82 -5.59
C VAL A 19 4.08 6.71 -5.37
N LEU A 20 4.96 6.85 -6.37
CA LEU A 20 6.10 7.76 -6.28
C LEU A 20 5.66 9.22 -6.13
N LEU A 21 4.60 9.62 -6.81
CA LEU A 21 4.01 10.95 -6.67
C LEU A 21 3.46 11.16 -5.25
N GLN A 22 2.73 10.18 -4.69
CA GLN A 22 2.27 10.24 -3.30
C GLN A 22 3.41 10.36 -2.29
N ILE A 23 4.53 9.67 -2.52
CA ILE A 23 5.74 9.82 -1.69
C ILE A 23 6.27 11.26 -1.78
N LYS A 24 6.39 11.81 -3.00
CA LYS A 24 6.91 13.16 -3.25
C LYS A 24 6.01 14.25 -2.65
N GLU A 25 4.70 14.07 -2.76
CA GLU A 25 3.68 14.99 -2.27
C GLU A 25 3.35 14.79 -0.77
N LYS A 26 4.01 13.84 -0.10
CA LYS A 26 3.73 13.46 1.30
C LYS A 26 2.25 13.10 1.54
N ARG A 27 1.60 12.48 0.55
CA ARG A 27 0.20 12.02 0.57
C ARG A 27 0.06 10.53 0.91
N LEU A 28 1.09 9.93 1.50
CA LEU A 28 0.99 8.56 1.97
C LEU A 28 0.02 8.47 3.16
N PRO A 29 -0.72 7.36 3.29
CA PRO A 29 -1.54 7.11 4.48
C PRO A 29 -0.69 7.15 5.76
N ASN A 30 -1.26 7.61 6.88
CA ASN A 30 -0.55 7.74 8.17
C ASN A 30 0.09 6.43 8.68
N ASN A 31 -0.43 5.29 8.23
CA ASN A 31 0.09 3.96 8.58
C ASN A 31 1.17 3.46 7.61
N VAL A 32 1.58 4.25 6.61
CA VAL A 32 2.60 3.89 5.63
C VAL A 32 3.77 4.85 5.75
N LYS A 33 4.95 4.29 6.00
CA LYS A 33 6.21 5.04 6.01
C LYS A 33 7.00 4.72 4.75
N SER A 34 7.51 5.73 4.06
CA SER A 34 8.46 5.54 2.96
C SER A 34 9.89 5.77 3.44
N GLU A 35 10.80 4.96 2.93
CA GLU A 35 12.23 5.06 3.16
C GLU A 35 12.95 4.96 1.81
N LYS A 36 13.89 5.87 1.53
CA LYS A 36 14.69 5.84 0.30
C LYS A 36 15.83 4.84 0.45
N ILE A 37 15.94 3.91 -0.48
CA ILE A 37 17.01 2.89 -0.52
C ILE A 37 17.67 2.97 -1.89
N GLY A 38 18.89 3.51 -1.93
CA GLY A 38 19.60 3.77 -3.18
C GLY A 38 18.76 4.62 -4.14
N ASN A 39 18.44 4.06 -5.31
CA ASN A 39 17.66 4.74 -6.34
C ASN A 39 16.14 4.45 -6.30
N THR A 40 15.66 3.74 -5.27
CA THR A 40 14.24 3.39 -5.12
C THR A 40 13.73 3.73 -3.71
N TYR A 41 12.45 3.44 -3.47
CA TYR A 41 11.82 3.57 -2.16
C TYR A 41 11.32 2.21 -1.68
N SER A 42 11.35 2.02 -0.37
CA SER A 42 10.65 0.94 0.32
C SER A 42 9.56 1.52 1.19
N LEU A 43 8.44 0.81 1.27
CA LEU A 43 7.25 1.22 2.00
C LEU A 43 7.02 0.24 3.14
N THR A 44 7.01 0.77 4.35
CA THR A 44 6.65 0.02 5.56
C THR A 44 5.20 0.32 5.88
N VAL A 45 4.34 -0.66 5.65
CA VAL A 45 2.92 -0.61 6.01
C VAL A 45 2.78 -1.13 7.44
N GLY A 46 2.49 -0.20 8.36
CA GLY A 46 2.17 -0.46 9.76
C GLY A 46 0.71 -0.83 9.92
N GLY A 47 0.44 -1.88 10.70
CA GLY A 47 -0.91 -2.22 11.15
C GLY A 47 -1.94 -2.37 10.03
N GLN A 48 -1.86 -3.45 9.26
CA GLN A 48 -3.13 -4.05 8.85
C GLN A 48 -3.77 -4.57 10.13
N LYS A 49 -4.68 -3.82 10.76
CA LYS A 49 -5.77 -4.52 11.45
C LYS A 49 -6.34 -5.42 10.36
N LYS A 50 -6.11 -6.74 10.46
CA LYS A 50 -6.81 -7.74 9.64
C LYS A 50 -8.29 -7.39 9.77
N ASN A 51 -8.85 -6.70 8.79
CA ASN A 51 -10.29 -6.53 8.75
C ASN A 51 -10.82 -7.88 8.29
N LYS A 52 -11.14 -8.74 9.26
CA LYS A 52 -11.83 -10.04 9.05
C LYS A 52 -13.29 -9.79 8.64
N ASN A 53 -13.54 -8.88 7.69
CA ASN A 53 -14.90 -8.62 7.23
C ASN A 53 -14.91 -8.17 5.77
N ALA A 54 -14.78 -9.16 4.90
CA ALA A 54 -15.59 -9.27 3.69
C ALA A 54 -15.55 -10.74 3.27
N SER A 55 -15.96 -11.64 4.18
CA SER A 55 -16.45 -12.94 3.77
C SER A 55 -17.56 -12.71 2.76
N ASN A 56 -17.44 -13.37 1.61
CA ASN A 56 -18.41 -13.45 0.54
C ASN A 56 -19.84 -13.12 0.96
N LYS A 57 -20.30 -11.95 0.51
CA LYS A 57 -21.70 -11.73 0.18
C LYS A 57 -21.99 -12.55 -1.09
N LEU A 58 -22.16 -13.86 -0.97
CA LEU A 58 -22.77 -14.69 -2.03
C LEU A 58 -23.82 -15.62 -1.42
N GLN A 59 -25.03 -15.04 -1.37
CA GLN A 59 -26.33 -15.64 -1.68
C GLN A 59 -26.82 -16.84 -0.85
N SER A 60 -27.74 -16.53 0.07
CA SER A 60 -28.91 -17.37 0.39
C SER A 60 -29.56 -17.93 -0.87
N LYS A 61 -29.79 -19.24 -0.88
CA LYS A 61 -31.10 -19.84 -1.15
C LYS A 61 -31.18 -21.24 -0.58
#